data_AF-A0A848B5U6-F1
#
_entry.id   AF-A0A848B5U6-F1
#
_cell.length_a   1.000
_cell.length_b   1.000
_cell.length_c   1.000
_cell.angle_alpha   90.00
_cell.angle_beta   90.00
_cell.angle_gamma   90.00
#
_symmetry.space_group_name_H-M   'P 1'
#
loop_
_entity.id
_entity.type
_entity.pdbx_description
1 polymer ?
#
loop_
_entity_poly.entity_id
_entity_poly.type
_entity_poly.pdbx_seq_one_letter_code
_entity_poly.pdbx_strand_id
1 'polypeptide(L)'
;MRWLGILGALLACSVLAAEPAEVRFSDGSSAVGELSIMGARPLILRLPDSKIQRKFTLPDLAGITQLVETETMNRPWLYTEAGKAGKTYLEGEYPFVNFATEVELISGEKLRGHVISAVLLLRGEDGKKRKVFLNRQIRGKVGETLESLVYPVSVRFPQAVKAEAKPVSGRVAGYGRLEAATLLDVERGVVIHAKCDGENFTFPPLLPGCYEMYVRTDRAVLYGLNGTPVAPDELAGMRKVFPLADDFFRERWLLEANGGARHARALVYKRRGDYYAAGQHTPDGGYVWHLDIWNFHCDGETWKLDTRQIPVRYKQPGRDSVRKLFKIQRLGSVKPGDRVEINAAREGNDGAVFIRNLD
;
A
#
# COMPACT_ATOMS: atom_id res chain seq x y z
N MET A 1 -38.92 -20.04 21.74
CA MET A 1 -37.95 -20.92 21.05
C MET A 1 -37.64 -20.33 19.68
N ARG A 2 -36.35 -20.33 19.29
CA ARG A 2 -35.76 -19.82 18.03
C ARG A 2 -35.51 -18.30 17.97
N TRP A 3 -34.32 -17.80 17.64
CA TRP A 3 -32.95 -18.30 17.66
C TRP A 3 -32.10 -17.01 17.55
N LEU A 4 -31.05 -16.88 18.37
CA LEU A 4 -30.11 -15.76 18.26
C LEU A 4 -29.35 -15.86 16.94
N GLY A 5 -29.36 -14.79 16.16
CA GLY A 5 -28.43 -14.58 15.04
C GLY A 5 -27.57 -13.36 15.35
N ILE A 6 -26.53 -13.55 16.17
CA ILE A 6 -25.47 -12.54 16.34
C ILE A 6 -24.62 -12.59 15.07
N LEU A 7 -24.88 -11.71 14.11
CA LEU A 7 -23.92 -11.41 13.06
C LEU A 7 -22.85 -10.50 13.69
N GLY A 8 -21.71 -11.10 14.03
CA GLY A 8 -20.51 -10.37 14.40
C GLY A 8 -19.99 -9.60 13.17
N ALA A 9 -20.38 -8.35 13.05
CA ALA A 9 -19.72 -7.40 12.17
C ALA A 9 -18.35 -7.08 12.79
N LEU A 10 -17.29 -7.69 12.25
CA LEU A 10 -15.91 -7.26 12.48
C LEU A 10 -15.77 -5.84 11.90
N LEU A 11 -16.03 -4.84 12.74
CA LEU A 11 -15.51 -3.50 12.55
C LEU A 11 -13.98 -3.63 12.49
N ALA A 12 -13.42 -3.46 11.30
CA ALA A 12 -12.01 -3.14 11.14
C ALA A 12 -11.79 -1.71 11.64
N CYS A 13 -11.88 -1.51 12.96
CA CYS A 13 -11.22 -0.41 13.61
C CYS A 13 -9.73 -0.64 13.40
N SER A 14 -9.11 0.19 12.58
CA SER A 14 -7.66 0.37 12.56
C SER A 14 -7.23 1.00 13.89
N VAL A 15 -7.32 0.22 14.97
CA VAL A 15 -6.37 0.34 16.07
C VAL A 15 -5.02 0.14 15.40
N LEU A 16 -4.09 1.07 15.59
CA LEU A 16 -2.69 0.88 15.24
C LEU A 16 -2.28 -0.47 15.83
N ALA A 17 -2.22 -1.51 15.00
CA ALA A 17 -2.01 -2.88 15.45
C ALA A 17 -0.67 -2.92 16.16
N ALA A 18 -0.73 -3.15 17.46
CA ALA A 18 0.44 -3.30 18.30
C ALA A 18 0.69 -4.79 18.42
N GLU A 19 1.90 -5.21 18.06
CA GLU A 19 2.30 -6.61 18.06
C GLU A 19 3.30 -6.84 19.21
N PRO A 20 3.13 -7.89 20.02
CA PRO A 20 4.15 -8.30 20.97
C PRO A 20 5.48 -8.53 20.26
N ALA A 21 6.53 -7.87 20.73
CA ALA A 21 7.83 -7.90 20.10
C ALA A 21 8.98 -7.88 21.12
N GLU A 22 10.10 -8.45 20.69
CA GLU A 22 11.39 -8.35 21.35
C GLU A 22 12.36 -7.60 20.46
N VAL A 23 13.00 -6.57 21.01
CA VAL A 23 14.00 -5.74 20.32
C VAL A 23 15.35 -5.93 20.98
N ARG A 24 16.34 -6.36 20.21
CA ARG A 24 17.75 -6.45 20.64
C ARG A 24 18.54 -5.31 20.02
N PHE A 25 19.38 -4.67 20.82
CA PHE A 25 20.22 -3.54 20.42
C PHE A 25 21.69 -3.96 20.26
N SER A 26 22.46 -3.11 19.57
CA SER A 26 23.89 -3.33 19.30
C SER A 26 24.77 -3.36 20.55
N ASP A 27 24.35 -2.71 21.64
CA ASP A 27 25.02 -2.74 22.95
C ASP A 27 24.74 -4.03 23.75
N GLY A 28 24.00 -4.97 23.18
CA GLY A 28 23.59 -6.22 23.84
C GLY A 28 22.34 -6.08 24.72
N SER A 29 21.85 -4.87 24.96
CA SER A 29 20.59 -4.67 25.68
C SER A 29 19.40 -5.18 24.87
N SER A 30 18.33 -5.54 25.57
CA SER A 30 17.08 -6.01 24.96
C SER A 30 15.87 -5.36 25.63
N ALA A 31 14.78 -5.25 24.89
CA ALA A 31 13.52 -4.72 25.38
C ALA A 31 12.35 -5.53 24.82
N VAL A 32 11.37 -5.84 25.67
CA VAL A 32 10.17 -6.60 25.33
C VAL A 32 8.94 -5.73 25.59
N GLY A 33 7.92 -5.86 24.75
CA GLY A 33 6.66 -5.16 24.92
C GLY A 33 5.79 -5.17 23.67
N GLU A 34 4.79 -4.29 23.64
CA GLU A 34 3.92 -4.11 22.47
C GLU A 34 4.54 -3.06 21.54
N LEU A 35 4.79 -3.46 20.29
CA LEU A 35 5.39 -2.61 19.26
C LEU A 35 4.33 -2.16 18.27
N SER A 36 4.28 -0.86 18.00
CA SER A 36 3.42 -0.28 16.96
C SER A 36 4.23 0.61 16.03
N ILE A 37 3.79 0.78 14.78
CA ILE A 37 4.41 1.74 13.87
C ILE A 37 3.90 3.14 14.24
N MET A 38 4.78 4.13 14.42
CA MET A 38 4.34 5.50 14.68
C MET A 38 3.80 6.14 13.41
N GLY A 39 2.53 6.58 13.46
CA GLY A 39 1.84 7.21 12.35
C GLY A 39 1.14 6.20 11.43
N ALA A 40 0.46 6.69 10.40
CA ALA A 40 -0.42 5.88 9.55
C ALA A 40 0.30 5.15 8.39
N ARG A 41 1.63 5.23 8.30
CA ARG A 41 2.37 4.66 7.16
C ARG A 41 2.89 3.26 7.49
N PRO A 42 2.71 2.27 6.61
CA PRO A 42 3.32 0.95 6.78
C PRO A 42 4.85 1.03 6.72
N LEU A 43 5.52 -0.03 7.17
CA LEU A 43 6.95 -0.20 6.96
C LEU A 43 7.24 -0.29 5.46
N ILE A 44 8.13 0.55 4.95
CA ILE A 44 8.47 0.58 3.53
C ILE A 44 9.90 0.09 3.30
N LEU A 45 10.05 -0.95 2.48
CA LEU A 45 11.32 -1.53 2.08
C LEU A 45 11.55 -1.31 0.58
N ARG A 46 12.68 -0.69 0.24
CA ARG A 46 13.16 -0.58 -1.14
C ARG A 46 14.12 -1.73 -1.43
N LEU A 47 13.76 -2.61 -2.36
CA LEU A 47 14.67 -3.68 -2.79
C LEU A 47 15.72 -3.10 -3.77
N PRO A 48 16.97 -3.61 -3.79
CA PRO A 48 18.06 -3.07 -4.62
C PRO A 48 17.71 -2.95 -6.10
N ASP A 49 17.08 -3.98 -6.68
CA ASP A 49 16.79 -4.07 -8.11
C ASP A 49 15.35 -3.70 -8.48
N SER A 50 14.58 -3.18 -7.51
CA SER A 50 13.18 -2.84 -7.71
C SER A 50 12.96 -1.33 -7.65
N LYS A 51 12.28 -0.80 -8.67
CA LYS A 51 11.68 0.55 -8.58
C LYS A 51 10.42 0.57 -7.72
N ILE A 52 9.86 -0.60 -7.42
CA ILE A 52 8.65 -0.77 -6.62
C ILE A 52 9.05 -0.94 -5.16
N GLN A 53 8.56 -0.04 -4.32
CA GLN A 53 8.68 -0.13 -2.87
C GLN A 53 7.71 -1.20 -2.34
N ARG A 54 8.18 -2.06 -1.44
CA ARG A 54 7.34 -3.01 -0.72
C ARG A 54 6.86 -2.37 0.57
N LYS A 55 5.60 -2.65 0.94
CA LYS A 55 4.97 -2.13 2.15
C LYS A 55 4.53 -3.31 3.01
N PHE A 56 4.75 -3.19 4.32
CA PHE A 56 4.39 -4.21 5.31
C PHE A 56 3.75 -3.57 6.53
N THR A 57 2.74 -4.23 7.08
CA THR A 57 2.25 -3.98 8.44
C THR A 57 3.00 -4.90 9.41
N LEU A 58 2.91 -4.66 10.72
CA LEU A 58 3.58 -5.52 11.69
C LEU A 58 3.07 -6.98 11.69
N PRO A 59 1.75 -7.25 11.54
CA PRO A 59 1.23 -8.61 11.39
C PRO A 59 1.84 -9.43 10.24
N ASP A 60 2.46 -8.77 9.26
CA ASP A 60 3.09 -9.43 8.12
C ASP A 60 4.44 -10.06 8.48
N LEU A 61 5.00 -9.69 9.63
CA LEU A 61 6.41 -9.89 9.93
C LEU A 61 6.60 -10.94 11.01
N ALA A 62 7.52 -11.86 10.77
CA ALA A 62 8.10 -12.72 11.80
C ALA A 62 9.35 -12.05 12.43
N GLY A 63 10.05 -11.20 11.67
CA GLY A 63 11.19 -10.46 12.20
C GLY A 63 11.74 -9.39 11.26
N ILE A 64 12.54 -8.50 11.84
CA ILE A 64 13.32 -7.48 11.15
C ILE A 64 14.76 -7.59 11.66
N THR A 65 15.74 -7.51 10.78
CA THR A 65 17.16 -7.49 11.15
C THR A 65 17.86 -6.34 10.42
N GLN A 66 18.58 -5.51 11.18
CA GLN A 66 19.48 -4.51 10.61
C GLN A 66 20.86 -5.14 10.43
N LEU A 67 21.33 -5.13 9.20
CA LEU A 67 22.63 -5.65 8.78
C LEU A 67 23.51 -4.46 8.42
N VAL A 68 24.63 -4.33 9.12
CA VAL A 68 25.65 -3.34 8.78
C VAL A 68 26.19 -3.62 7.38
N GLU A 69 26.09 -2.64 6.48
CA GLU A 69 26.72 -2.68 5.15
C GLU A 69 28.12 -2.08 5.19
N THR A 70 28.26 -0.93 5.84
CA THR A 70 29.53 -0.21 5.96
C THR A 70 29.57 0.59 7.26
N GLU A 71 30.74 0.66 7.88
CA GLU A 71 31.02 1.50 9.05
C GLU A 71 32.28 2.33 8.78
N THR A 72 32.18 3.64 8.94
CA THR A 72 33.31 4.55 8.74
C THR A 72 33.35 5.65 9.80
N MET A 73 34.56 6.10 10.13
CA MET A 73 34.78 7.38 10.81
C MET A 73 34.95 8.45 9.75
N ASN A 74 34.03 9.41 9.70
CA ASN A 74 34.01 10.46 8.69
C ASN A 74 34.43 11.80 9.30
N ARG A 75 35.16 12.59 8.52
CA ARG A 75 35.44 13.99 8.87
C ARG A 75 34.31 14.91 8.43
N PRO A 76 33.89 15.86 9.27
CA PRO A 76 32.95 16.89 8.85
C PRO A 76 33.58 17.74 7.76
N TRP A 77 32.77 18.20 6.82
CA TRP A 77 33.24 19.02 5.70
C TRP A 77 32.18 20.04 5.29
N LEU A 78 32.65 21.13 4.70
CA LEU A 78 31.85 22.15 4.06
C LEU A 78 32.27 22.24 2.59
N TYR A 79 31.36 22.66 1.72
CA TYR A 79 31.79 23.07 0.38
C TYR A 79 32.73 24.26 0.53
N THR A 80 33.88 24.21 -0.14
CA THR A 80 34.85 25.30 -0.13
C THR A 80 34.24 26.59 -0.68
N GLU A 81 33.34 26.46 -1.65
CA GLU A 81 32.53 27.56 -2.20
C GLU A 81 31.17 26.99 -2.62
N ALA A 82 30.09 27.77 -2.46
CA ALA A 82 28.75 27.31 -2.81
C ALA A 82 28.66 26.93 -4.30
N GLY A 83 28.18 25.71 -4.59
CA GLY A 83 28.05 25.20 -5.95
C GLY A 83 29.31 24.60 -6.56
N LYS A 84 30.47 24.63 -5.87
CA LYS A 84 31.69 23.94 -6.30
C LYS A 84 31.88 22.62 -5.57
N ALA A 85 32.50 21.65 -6.24
CA ALA A 85 32.73 20.31 -5.69
C ALA A 85 33.83 20.24 -4.61
N GLY A 86 34.65 21.29 -4.48
CA GLY A 86 35.72 21.37 -3.48
C GLY A 86 35.18 21.25 -2.06
N LYS A 87 35.85 20.45 -1.23
CA LYS A 87 35.47 20.20 0.17
C LYS A 87 36.59 20.68 1.10
N THR A 88 36.23 21.50 2.08
CA THR A 88 37.10 21.87 3.20
C THR A 88 36.73 21.02 4.39
N TYR A 89 37.65 20.20 4.87
CA TYR A 89 37.44 19.32 6.03
C TYR A 89 37.68 20.07 7.34
N LEU A 90 36.77 19.89 8.28
CA LEU A 90 36.84 20.42 9.63
C LEU A 90 37.61 19.45 10.54
N GLU A 91 37.91 19.91 11.76
CA GLU A 91 38.51 19.07 12.80
C GLU A 91 37.49 18.08 13.41
N GLY A 92 38.03 16.98 13.93
CA GLY A 92 37.26 15.89 14.53
C GLY A 92 36.70 14.88 13.52
N GLU A 93 36.14 13.80 14.07
CA GLU A 93 35.55 12.70 13.32
C GLU A 93 34.21 12.30 13.95
N TYR A 94 33.33 11.72 13.15
CA TYR A 94 32.05 11.17 13.61
C TYR A 94 31.80 9.80 12.99
N PRO A 95 31.14 8.88 13.70
CA PRO A 95 30.82 7.56 13.18
C PRO A 95 29.66 7.65 12.19
N PHE A 96 29.75 6.88 11.11
CA PHE A 96 28.73 6.78 10.09
C PHE A 96 28.52 5.31 9.70
N VAL A 97 27.29 4.85 9.85
CA VAL A 97 26.92 3.45 9.59
C VAL A 97 25.80 3.41 8.56
N ASN A 98 25.95 2.57 7.55
CA ASN A 98 24.89 2.24 6.60
C ASN A 98 24.36 0.84 6.88
N PHE A 99 23.05 0.66 6.72
CA PHE A 99 22.36 -0.59 6.98
C PHE A 99 21.57 -1.07 5.77
N ALA A 100 21.66 -2.37 5.52
CA ALA A 100 20.62 -3.13 4.86
C ALA A 100 19.63 -3.63 5.92
N THR A 101 18.35 -3.64 5.58
CA THR A 101 17.30 -4.22 6.41
C THR A 101 16.84 -5.51 5.77
N GLU A 102 16.89 -6.60 6.52
CA GLU A 102 16.23 -7.86 6.19
C GLU A 102 14.90 -7.93 6.93
N VAL A 103 13.84 -8.25 6.19
CA VAL A 103 12.49 -8.47 6.71
C VAL A 103 12.14 -9.93 6.48
N GLU A 104 11.81 -10.65 7.54
CA GLU A 104 11.28 -12.01 7.49
C GLU A 104 9.76 -11.95 7.61
N LEU A 105 9.06 -12.43 6.58
CA LEU A 105 7.61 -12.44 6.53
C LEU A 105 7.04 -13.67 7.24
N ILE A 106 5.78 -13.61 7.64
CA ILE A 106 5.03 -14.75 8.18
C ILE A 106 4.90 -15.93 7.19
N SER A 107 5.13 -15.67 5.90
CA SER A 107 5.25 -16.71 4.86
C SER A 107 6.58 -17.46 4.87
N GLY A 108 7.56 -17.01 5.65
CA GLY A 108 8.93 -17.49 5.65
C GLY A 108 9.83 -16.85 4.58
N GLU A 109 9.28 -16.02 3.69
CA GLU A 109 10.06 -15.25 2.72
C GLU A 109 10.94 -14.22 3.45
N LYS A 110 12.21 -14.14 3.05
CA LYS A 110 13.15 -13.14 3.54
C LYS A 110 13.47 -12.14 2.43
N LEU A 111 13.24 -10.87 2.72
CA LEU A 111 13.44 -9.76 1.79
C LEU A 111 14.51 -8.81 2.34
N ARG A 112 15.56 -8.60 1.57
CA ARG A 112 16.65 -7.68 1.91
C ARG A 112 16.61 -6.42 1.06
N GLY A 113 16.70 -5.26 1.70
CA GLY A 113 16.70 -3.96 1.02
C GLY A 113 17.00 -2.81 1.97
N HIS A 114 16.59 -1.60 1.61
CA HIS A 114 16.76 -0.40 2.44
C HIS A 114 15.42 0.08 2.97
N VAL A 115 15.30 0.20 4.29
CA VAL A 115 14.11 0.79 4.92
C VAL A 115 14.02 2.28 4.61
N ILE A 116 12.86 2.74 4.16
CA ILE A 116 12.57 4.18 4.07
C ILE A 116 12.09 4.61 5.45
N SER A 117 13.06 4.85 6.36
CA SER A 117 12.94 5.27 7.77
C SER A 117 11.61 4.96 8.45
N ALA A 118 11.62 4.04 9.42
CA ALA A 118 10.46 3.75 10.24
C ALA A 118 10.75 4.04 11.72
N VAL A 119 9.83 4.76 12.37
CA VAL A 119 9.84 4.95 13.82
C VAL A 119 8.81 4.01 14.40
N LEU A 120 9.25 3.10 15.27
CA LEU A 120 8.40 2.20 16.00
C LEU A 120 8.26 2.69 17.44
N LEU A 121 7.09 2.52 18.04
CA LEU A 121 6.83 2.79 19.44
C LEU A 121 6.71 1.46 20.17
N LEU A 122 7.67 1.18 21.05
CA LEU A 122 7.64 0.04 21.96
C LEU A 122 7.07 0.49 23.31
N ARG A 123 5.99 -0.16 23.75
CA ARG A 123 5.44 0.00 25.09
C ARG A 123 5.87 -1.20 25.93
N GLY A 124 6.77 -0.97 26.88
CA GLY A 124 7.23 -2.00 27.82
C GLY A 124 6.13 -2.41 28.80
N GLU A 125 6.33 -3.53 29.48
CA GLU A 125 5.41 -4.04 30.51
C GLU A 125 5.22 -3.06 31.68
N ASP A 126 6.25 -2.26 32.00
CA ASP A 126 6.21 -1.19 33.00
C ASP A 126 5.41 0.05 32.54
N GLY A 127 4.80 -0.01 31.35
CA GLY A 127 4.03 1.06 30.73
C GLY A 127 4.87 2.16 30.09
N LYS A 128 6.21 2.12 30.20
CA LYS A 128 7.08 3.13 29.58
C LYS A 128 7.11 2.95 28.08
N LYS A 129 7.18 4.09 27.39
CA LYS A 129 7.21 4.16 25.93
C LYS A 129 8.63 4.49 25.45
N ARG A 130 9.13 3.72 24.50
CA ARG A 130 10.44 3.91 23.86
C ARG A 130 10.28 3.98 22.36
N LYS A 131 10.99 4.91 21.71
CA LYS A 131 11.10 4.95 20.26
C LYS A 131 12.22 4.02 19.79
N VAL A 132 11.94 3.22 18.78
CA VAL A 132 12.91 2.36 18.10
C VAL A 132 12.99 2.82 16.65
N PHE A 133 14.18 3.23 16.22
CA PHE A 133 14.39 3.81 14.90
C PHE A 133 15.01 2.78 13.96
N LEU A 134 14.30 2.40 12.91
CA LEU A 134 14.82 1.61 11.80
C LEU A 134 15.32 2.58 10.72
N ASN A 135 16.63 2.84 10.73
CA ASN A 135 17.27 3.79 9.84
C ASN A 135 18.07 3.07 8.76
N ARG A 136 18.09 3.64 7.55
CA ARG A 136 19.05 3.26 6.50
C ARG A 136 20.48 3.63 6.89
N GLN A 137 20.65 4.74 7.61
CA GLN A 137 21.95 5.25 8.00
C GLN A 137 21.88 5.92 9.37
N ILE A 138 22.95 5.79 10.15
CA ILE A 138 23.14 6.51 11.41
C ILE A 138 24.38 7.37 11.28
N ARG A 139 24.23 8.65 11.63
CA ARG A 139 25.33 9.60 11.74
C ARG A 139 25.44 10.01 13.21
N GLY A 140 26.56 9.66 13.83
CA GLY A 140 26.89 10.14 15.16
C GLY A 140 27.33 11.60 15.16
N LYS A 141 27.65 12.09 16.35
CA LYS A 141 28.21 13.41 16.58
C LYS A 141 29.73 13.39 16.46
N VAL A 142 30.31 14.57 16.29
CA VAL A 142 31.77 14.72 16.33
C VAL A 142 32.27 14.33 17.72
N GLY A 143 33.26 13.44 17.79
CA GLY A 143 33.84 12.92 19.03
C GLY A 143 33.19 11.63 19.55
N GLU A 144 32.09 11.16 18.95
CA GLU A 144 31.53 9.82 19.22
C GLU A 144 32.35 8.73 18.49
N THR A 145 32.25 7.48 18.93
CA THR A 145 32.87 6.31 18.26
C THR A 145 31.81 5.37 17.69
N LEU A 146 32.20 4.42 16.84
CA LEU A 146 31.27 3.42 16.30
C LEU A 146 30.57 2.61 17.40
N GLU A 147 31.29 2.24 18.47
CA GLU A 147 30.80 1.47 19.60
C GLU A 147 29.77 2.24 20.44
N SER A 148 29.85 3.58 20.43
CA SER A 148 28.89 4.42 21.13
C SER A 148 27.53 4.52 20.42
N LEU A 149 27.43 4.08 19.16
CA LEU A 149 26.19 4.07 18.42
C LEU A 149 25.31 2.86 18.80
N VAL A 150 24.21 3.15 19.51
CA VAL A 150 23.21 2.13 19.84
C VAL A 150 22.09 2.12 18.82
N TYR A 151 21.85 0.97 18.18
CA TYR A 151 20.82 0.77 17.17
C TYR A 151 20.14 -0.60 17.30
N PRO A 152 18.89 -0.77 16.83
CA PRO A 152 18.23 -2.06 16.86
C PRO A 152 18.90 -3.01 15.87
N VAL A 153 19.41 -4.14 16.36
CA VAL A 153 20.01 -5.21 15.54
C VAL A 153 18.92 -6.17 15.07
N SER A 154 17.98 -6.51 15.94
CA SER A 154 16.85 -7.36 15.57
C SER A 154 15.57 -6.96 16.28
N VAL A 155 14.46 -7.08 15.54
CA VAL A 155 13.10 -7.10 16.07
C VAL A 155 12.53 -8.48 15.76
N ARG A 156 11.92 -9.12 16.76
CA ARG A 156 11.27 -10.42 16.61
C ARG A 156 9.84 -10.33 17.10
N PHE A 157 8.93 -10.98 16.39
CA PHE A 157 7.51 -11.05 16.73
C PHE A 157 7.21 -12.48 17.19
N PRO A 158 7.41 -12.81 18.49
CA PRO A 158 7.31 -14.18 18.99
C PRO A 158 5.91 -14.80 18.82
N GLN A 159 4.87 -13.97 18.72
CA GLN A 159 3.50 -14.41 18.50
C GLN A 159 3.08 -14.39 17.03
N ALA A 160 4.01 -14.12 16.11
CA ALA A 160 3.72 -14.12 14.68
C ALA A 160 3.24 -15.51 14.23
N VAL A 161 2.02 -15.55 13.71
CA VAL A 161 1.42 -16.78 13.19
C VAL A 161 1.90 -16.99 11.77
N LYS A 162 2.66 -18.07 11.54
CA LYS A 162 3.09 -18.44 10.19
C LYS A 162 1.88 -18.66 9.29
N ALA A 163 1.94 -18.10 8.10
CA ALA A 163 0.87 -18.22 7.13
C ALA A 163 1.46 -18.29 5.73
N GLU A 164 1.10 -19.32 4.99
CA GLU A 164 1.57 -19.53 3.63
C GLU A 164 1.07 -18.43 2.69
N ALA A 165 1.98 -17.90 1.86
CA ALA A 165 1.59 -17.02 0.78
C ALA A 165 0.98 -17.84 -0.37
N LYS A 166 -0.24 -17.50 -0.79
CA LYS A 166 -0.97 -18.26 -1.80
C LYS A 166 -1.31 -17.40 -3.01
N PRO A 167 -1.16 -17.91 -4.25
CA PRO A 167 -1.56 -17.15 -5.42
C PRO A 167 -3.08 -17.04 -5.50
N VAL A 168 -3.55 -16.02 -6.21
CA VAL A 168 -4.93 -15.94 -6.68
C VAL A 168 -4.93 -16.19 -8.17
N SER A 169 -5.87 -16.99 -8.66
CA SER A 169 -6.00 -17.29 -10.09
C SER A 169 -7.45 -17.26 -10.51
N GLY A 170 -7.70 -17.29 -11.82
CA GLY A 170 -9.06 -17.28 -12.29
C GLY A 170 -9.19 -17.08 -13.79
N ARG A 171 -10.45 -16.91 -14.21
CA ARG A 171 -10.83 -16.75 -15.61
C ARG A 171 -11.94 -15.72 -15.76
N VAL A 172 -11.96 -15.03 -16.91
CA VAL A 172 -12.96 -14.04 -17.29
C VAL A 172 -13.55 -14.40 -18.64
N ALA A 173 -14.87 -14.61 -18.69
CA ALA A 173 -15.61 -14.92 -19.90
C ALA A 173 -16.86 -14.03 -20.06
N GLY A 174 -17.27 -13.79 -21.30
CA GLY A 174 -18.51 -13.06 -21.61
C GLY A 174 -18.44 -11.53 -21.48
N TYR A 175 -17.30 -10.97 -21.05
CA TYR A 175 -17.07 -9.52 -20.95
C TYR A 175 -16.10 -8.97 -22.02
N GLY A 176 -15.78 -9.76 -23.03
CA GLY A 176 -14.75 -9.44 -24.03
C GLY A 176 -13.38 -10.05 -23.70
N ARG A 177 -12.35 -9.69 -24.46
CA ARG A 177 -11.00 -10.21 -24.32
C ARG A 177 -10.35 -9.60 -23.08
N LEU A 178 -9.83 -10.43 -22.18
CA LEU A 178 -9.08 -9.99 -21.01
C LEU A 178 -7.81 -9.24 -21.42
N GLU A 179 -7.61 -8.05 -20.85
CA GLU A 179 -6.44 -7.21 -21.13
C GLU A 179 -5.57 -6.99 -19.88
N ALA A 180 -6.18 -6.93 -18.69
CA ALA A 180 -5.46 -6.84 -17.42
C ALA A 180 -6.34 -7.28 -16.25
N ALA A 181 -5.70 -7.82 -15.21
CA ALA A 181 -6.28 -7.98 -13.89
C ALA A 181 -5.33 -7.42 -12.83
N THR A 182 -5.88 -6.69 -11.86
CA THR A 182 -5.14 -6.12 -10.74
C THR A 182 -5.85 -6.40 -9.41
N LEU A 183 -5.06 -6.52 -8.35
CA LEU A 183 -5.53 -6.54 -6.97
C LEU A 183 -5.01 -5.30 -6.26
N LEU A 184 -5.87 -4.64 -5.49
CA LEU A 184 -5.47 -3.70 -4.46
C LEU A 184 -5.44 -4.43 -3.13
N ASP A 185 -4.25 -4.51 -2.53
CA ASP A 185 -4.07 -4.87 -1.13
C ASP A 185 -4.62 -3.75 -0.25
N VAL A 186 -5.77 -3.99 0.39
CA VAL A 186 -6.49 -2.97 1.16
C VAL A 186 -5.70 -2.52 2.37
N GLU A 187 -4.97 -3.43 3.00
CA GLU A 187 -4.23 -3.17 4.24
C GLU A 187 -2.91 -2.45 3.95
N ARG A 188 -2.21 -2.87 2.89
CA ARG A 188 -0.87 -2.35 2.56
C ARG A 188 -0.91 -1.20 1.57
N GLY A 189 -2.03 -0.99 0.88
CA GLY A 189 -2.20 0.05 -0.15
C GLY A 189 -1.23 -0.17 -1.30
N VAL A 190 -1.16 -1.41 -1.80
CA VAL A 190 -0.28 -1.86 -2.91
C VAL A 190 -1.15 -2.41 -4.03
N VAL A 191 -0.86 -2.00 -5.27
CA VAL A 191 -1.48 -2.56 -6.47
C VAL A 191 -0.59 -3.68 -7.02
N ILE A 192 -1.18 -4.84 -7.25
CA ILE A 192 -0.51 -6.05 -7.72
C ILE A 192 -1.12 -6.40 -9.08
N HIS A 193 -0.27 -6.70 -10.06
CA HIS A 193 -0.69 -7.06 -11.41
C HIS A 193 -0.63 -8.57 -11.62
N ALA A 194 -1.65 -9.14 -12.26
CA ALA A 194 -1.62 -10.52 -12.69
C ALA A 194 -0.81 -10.70 -13.99
N LYS A 195 -0.29 -11.91 -14.18
CA LYS A 195 -0.03 -12.42 -15.53
C LYS A 195 -1.37 -12.81 -16.16
N CYS A 196 -1.63 -12.37 -17.39
CA CYS A 196 -2.86 -12.69 -18.12
C CYS A 196 -2.50 -13.53 -19.36
N ASP A 197 -3.26 -14.59 -19.59
CA ASP A 197 -3.09 -15.50 -20.74
C ASP A 197 -4.46 -15.96 -21.27
N GLY A 198 -4.81 -15.49 -22.46
CA GLY A 198 -6.15 -15.66 -23.02
C GLY A 198 -7.22 -15.07 -22.10
N GLU A 199 -8.09 -15.93 -21.58
CA GLU A 199 -9.14 -15.57 -20.61
C GLU A 199 -8.71 -15.72 -19.15
N ASN A 200 -7.51 -16.26 -18.90
CA ASN A 200 -7.05 -16.61 -17.56
C ASN A 200 -6.14 -15.51 -16.99
N PHE A 201 -6.11 -15.41 -15.67
CA PHE A 201 -5.16 -14.60 -14.94
C PHE A 201 -4.56 -15.36 -13.76
N THR A 202 -3.35 -14.97 -13.36
CA THR A 202 -2.68 -15.50 -12.18
C THR A 202 -1.85 -14.40 -11.51
N PHE A 203 -2.14 -14.15 -10.25
CA PHE A 203 -1.37 -13.29 -9.36
C PHE A 203 -0.21 -14.08 -8.73
N PRO A 204 0.88 -13.40 -8.34
CA PRO A 204 1.93 -14.04 -7.54
C PRO A 204 1.37 -14.51 -6.18
N PRO A 205 2.11 -15.34 -5.42
CA PRO A 205 1.79 -15.63 -4.04
C PRO A 205 1.56 -14.35 -3.23
N LEU A 206 0.42 -14.27 -2.54
CA LEU A 206 -0.02 -13.11 -1.77
C LEU A 206 0.04 -13.42 -0.27
N LEU A 207 0.41 -12.43 0.53
CA LEU A 207 0.29 -12.50 1.99
C LEU A 207 -1.19 -12.58 2.40
N PRO A 208 -1.49 -13.11 3.58
CA PRO A 208 -2.83 -13.01 4.15
C PRO A 208 -3.33 -11.57 4.16
N GLY A 209 -4.62 -11.40 3.88
CA GLY A 209 -5.26 -10.09 3.85
C GLY A 209 -6.57 -10.11 3.06
N CYS A 210 -7.12 -8.92 2.86
CA CYS A 210 -8.25 -8.70 1.96
C CYS A 210 -7.82 -7.91 0.72
N TYR A 211 -8.22 -8.40 -0.45
CA TYR A 211 -7.90 -7.78 -1.72
C TYR A 211 -9.16 -7.36 -2.48
N GLU A 212 -9.09 -6.19 -3.09
CA GLU A 212 -10.09 -5.72 -4.05
C GLU A 212 -9.58 -5.96 -5.47
N MET A 213 -10.40 -6.60 -6.29
CA MET A 213 -10.02 -6.99 -7.65
C MET A 213 -10.62 -6.06 -8.69
N TYR A 214 -9.81 -5.75 -9.69
CA TYR A 214 -10.18 -4.96 -10.86
C TYR A 214 -9.76 -5.73 -12.11
N VAL A 215 -10.69 -5.88 -13.05
CA VAL A 215 -10.48 -6.59 -14.31
C VAL A 215 -10.80 -5.64 -15.44
N ARG A 216 -9.87 -5.49 -16.38
CA ARG A 216 -10.09 -4.74 -17.62
C ARG A 216 -10.10 -5.71 -18.79
N THR A 217 -11.16 -5.63 -19.58
CA THR A 217 -11.27 -6.25 -20.90
C THR A 217 -11.30 -5.16 -21.97
N ASP A 218 -11.35 -5.56 -23.24
CA ASP A 218 -11.54 -4.64 -24.36
C ASP A 218 -12.93 -3.97 -24.38
N ARG A 219 -13.92 -4.50 -23.63
CA ARG A 219 -15.31 -3.99 -23.61
C ARG A 219 -15.79 -3.49 -22.25
N ALA A 220 -15.15 -3.91 -21.17
CA ALA A 220 -15.63 -3.67 -19.82
C ALA A 220 -14.48 -3.47 -18.82
N VAL A 221 -14.84 -2.86 -17.69
CA VAL A 221 -14.05 -2.88 -16.47
C VAL A 221 -14.95 -3.40 -15.37
N LEU A 222 -14.46 -4.40 -14.63
CA LEU A 222 -15.15 -5.03 -13.51
C LEU A 222 -14.37 -4.68 -12.25
N TYR A 223 -15.07 -4.32 -11.18
CA TYR A 223 -14.42 -4.05 -9.90
C TYR A 223 -15.25 -4.58 -8.74
N GLY A 224 -14.61 -4.72 -7.57
CA GLY A 224 -15.32 -4.79 -6.30
C GLY A 224 -14.66 -3.89 -5.26
N LEU A 225 -15.48 -3.36 -4.36
CA LEU A 225 -15.05 -2.42 -3.32
C LEU A 225 -15.42 -3.03 -1.96
N ASN A 226 -14.42 -3.20 -1.09
CA ASN A 226 -14.60 -3.79 0.24
C ASN A 226 -15.25 -2.78 1.20
N GLY A 227 -15.94 -3.29 2.21
CA GLY A 227 -16.52 -2.50 3.31
C GLY A 227 -17.97 -2.06 3.07
N THR A 228 -18.46 -1.24 3.99
CA THR A 228 -19.83 -0.74 4.01
C THR A 228 -19.91 0.63 3.34
N PRO A 229 -20.94 0.92 2.53
CA PRO A 229 -21.15 2.26 2.01
C PRO A 229 -21.16 3.32 3.12
N VAL A 230 -20.49 4.46 2.89
CA VAL A 230 -20.51 5.58 3.83
C VAL A 230 -21.92 6.16 3.99
N ALA A 231 -22.20 6.78 5.14
CA ALA A 231 -23.49 7.43 5.35
C ALA A 231 -23.66 8.64 4.40
N PRO A 232 -24.91 9.03 4.06
CA PRO A 232 -25.16 10.16 3.14
C PRO A 232 -24.47 11.47 3.55
N ASP A 233 -24.47 11.79 4.85
CA ASP A 233 -23.85 13.03 5.37
C ASP A 233 -22.32 12.98 5.28
N GLU A 234 -21.72 11.81 5.54
CA GLU A 234 -20.29 11.56 5.39
C GLU A 234 -19.89 11.72 3.91
N LEU A 235 -20.66 11.12 2.99
CA LEU A 235 -20.47 11.25 1.56
C LEU A 235 -20.58 12.70 1.09
N ALA A 236 -21.54 13.46 1.60
CA ALA A 236 -21.70 14.88 1.30
C ALA A 236 -20.48 15.68 1.77
N GLY A 237 -19.92 15.36 2.94
CA GLY A 237 -18.66 15.92 3.43
C GLY A 237 -17.49 15.62 2.49
N MET A 238 -17.32 14.37 2.07
CA MET A 238 -16.27 13.97 1.12
C MET A 238 -16.40 14.70 -0.22
N ARG A 239 -17.64 14.86 -0.73
CA ARG A 239 -17.91 15.57 -1.99
C ARG A 239 -17.56 17.05 -1.96
N LYS A 240 -17.52 17.70 -0.79
CA LYS A 240 -17.06 19.09 -0.64
C LYS A 240 -15.55 19.21 -0.82
N VAL A 241 -14.78 18.23 -0.34
CA VAL A 241 -13.30 18.26 -0.36
C VAL A 241 -12.72 17.64 -1.63
N PHE A 242 -13.39 16.64 -2.19
CA PHE A 242 -13.00 15.98 -3.44
C PHE A 242 -12.56 16.94 -4.58
N PRO A 243 -13.32 18.01 -4.92
CA PRO A 243 -12.93 18.93 -5.99
C PRO A 243 -11.74 19.83 -5.64
N LEU A 244 -11.35 19.94 -4.36
CA LEU A 244 -10.23 20.77 -3.91
C LEU A 244 -8.88 20.05 -4.00
N ALA A 245 -8.90 18.72 -4.17
CA ALA A 245 -7.68 17.94 -4.26
C ALA A 245 -6.89 18.28 -5.54
N ASP A 246 -5.62 18.62 -5.40
CA ASP A 246 -4.74 18.83 -6.56
C ASP A 246 -4.58 17.52 -7.35
N ASP A 247 -4.87 17.56 -8.65
CA ASP A 247 -4.78 16.41 -9.54
C ASP A 247 -4.58 16.85 -11.00
N PHE A 248 -3.80 16.05 -11.72
CA PHE A 248 -3.59 16.20 -13.16
C PHE A 248 -4.88 16.07 -13.97
N PHE A 249 -5.86 15.30 -13.49
CA PHE A 249 -7.12 15.05 -14.19
C PHE A 249 -8.19 16.07 -13.80
N ARG A 250 -8.63 16.87 -14.77
CA ARG A 250 -9.71 17.87 -14.59
C ARG A 250 -11.08 17.22 -14.50
N GLU A 251 -11.33 16.20 -15.31
CA GLU A 251 -12.57 15.46 -15.33
C GLU A 251 -12.48 14.26 -14.39
N ARG A 252 -13.25 14.31 -13.30
CA ARG A 252 -13.22 13.29 -12.25
C ARG A 252 -14.56 13.16 -11.55
N TRP A 253 -14.87 11.95 -11.13
CA TRP A 253 -16.12 11.58 -10.49
C TRP A 253 -15.85 10.66 -9.30
N LEU A 254 -16.37 11.03 -8.13
CA LEU A 254 -16.47 10.15 -6.97
C LEU A 254 -17.66 9.22 -7.23
N LEU A 255 -17.39 7.95 -7.56
CA LEU A 255 -18.41 6.98 -7.96
C LEU A 255 -19.08 6.33 -6.75
N GLU A 256 -18.27 5.86 -5.81
CA GLU A 256 -18.69 5.13 -4.63
C GLU A 256 -17.70 5.38 -3.51
N ALA A 257 -18.13 5.29 -2.26
CA ALA A 257 -17.24 5.32 -1.11
C ALA A 257 -17.71 4.35 -0.02
N ASN A 258 -16.75 3.60 0.52
CA ASN A 258 -16.97 2.65 1.62
C ASN A 258 -16.09 3.02 2.81
N GLY A 259 -16.61 2.85 4.02
CA GLY A 259 -15.93 3.18 5.26
C GLY A 259 -16.90 3.55 6.38
N GLY A 260 -16.50 4.50 7.21
CA GLY A 260 -17.36 5.10 8.22
C GLY A 260 -16.84 6.47 8.66
N ALA A 261 -17.39 7.01 9.74
CA ALA A 261 -17.22 8.39 10.18
C ALA A 261 -15.79 8.94 10.28
N ARG A 262 -14.76 8.08 10.44
CA ARG A 262 -13.35 8.51 10.57
C ARG A 262 -12.49 8.22 9.37
N HIS A 263 -12.81 7.18 8.60
CA HIS A 263 -12.00 6.73 7.47
C HIS A 263 -12.88 6.20 6.37
N ALA A 264 -12.62 6.64 5.14
CA ALA A 264 -13.37 6.21 3.97
C ALA A 264 -12.45 6.01 2.78
N ARG A 265 -12.80 5.08 1.90
CA ARG A 265 -12.11 4.79 0.66
C ARG A 265 -13.09 4.98 -0.48
N ALA A 266 -12.75 5.87 -1.40
CA ALA A 266 -13.61 6.21 -2.53
C ALA A 266 -13.05 5.66 -3.84
N LEU A 267 -13.91 5.03 -4.62
CA LEU A 267 -13.65 4.75 -6.03
C LEU A 267 -13.85 6.03 -6.82
N VAL A 268 -12.80 6.43 -7.52
CA VAL A 268 -12.77 7.65 -8.33
C VAL A 268 -12.47 7.26 -9.77
N TYR A 269 -13.36 7.64 -10.69
CA TYR A 269 -13.05 7.63 -12.12
C TYR A 269 -12.55 9.00 -12.52
N LYS A 270 -11.50 9.05 -13.35
CA LYS A 270 -10.96 10.29 -13.86
C LYS A 270 -10.42 10.11 -15.27
N ARG A 271 -10.56 11.14 -16.11
CA ARG A 271 -10.12 11.12 -17.51
C ARG A 271 -9.53 12.46 -17.94
N ARG A 272 -8.72 12.41 -19.00
CA ARG A 272 -8.13 13.60 -19.62
C ARG A 272 -7.79 13.34 -21.08
N GLY A 273 -8.32 14.18 -21.97
CA GLY A 273 -7.96 14.18 -23.40
C GLY A 273 -6.83 15.14 -23.76
N ASP A 274 -6.69 16.25 -23.02
CA ASP A 274 -5.78 17.35 -23.32
C ASP A 274 -4.47 17.26 -22.51
N TYR A 275 -3.51 16.45 -22.98
CA TYR A 275 -2.23 16.29 -22.29
C TYR A 275 -1.02 16.27 -23.23
N TYR A 276 0.16 16.46 -22.65
CA TYR A 276 1.42 16.43 -23.40
C TYR A 276 1.58 15.11 -24.15
N ALA A 277 1.87 15.20 -25.45
CA ALA A 277 1.98 14.05 -26.37
C ALA A 277 0.70 13.20 -26.51
N ALA A 278 -0.50 13.78 -26.31
CA ALA A 278 -1.77 13.07 -26.50
C ALA A 278 -1.90 12.43 -27.88
N GLY A 279 -1.51 13.11 -28.96
CA GLY A 279 -1.56 12.54 -30.33
C GLY A 279 -0.70 11.28 -30.53
N GLN A 280 0.36 11.11 -29.74
CA GLN A 280 1.20 9.90 -29.77
C GLN A 280 0.63 8.80 -28.86
N HIS A 281 0.14 9.17 -27.69
CA HIS A 281 -0.23 8.22 -26.64
C HIS A 281 -1.67 7.75 -26.71
N THR A 282 -2.58 8.58 -27.21
CA THR A 282 -4.01 8.30 -27.41
C THR A 282 -4.44 8.96 -28.72
N PRO A 283 -4.06 8.38 -29.87
CA PRO A 283 -4.38 8.95 -31.19
C PRO A 283 -5.89 9.00 -31.43
N ASP A 284 -6.29 9.68 -32.50
CA ASP A 284 -7.67 9.73 -33.00
C ASP A 284 -8.67 10.38 -32.02
N GLY A 285 -8.21 11.34 -31.20
CA GLY A 285 -9.06 12.01 -30.20
C GLY A 285 -9.31 11.17 -28.94
N GLY A 286 -8.43 10.20 -28.66
CA GLY A 286 -8.48 9.38 -27.46
C GLY A 286 -8.14 10.13 -26.17
N TYR A 287 -8.19 9.42 -25.05
CA TYR A 287 -7.95 9.99 -23.72
C TYR A 287 -7.29 8.97 -22.76
N VAL A 288 -6.59 9.49 -21.76
CA VAL A 288 -6.12 8.68 -20.64
C VAL A 288 -7.19 8.68 -19.56
N TRP A 289 -7.46 7.53 -18.97
CA TRP A 289 -8.38 7.41 -17.84
C TRP A 289 -7.90 6.41 -16.80
N HIS A 290 -8.28 6.68 -15.55
CA HIS A 290 -7.94 5.84 -14.41
C HIS A 290 -9.19 5.49 -13.60
N LEU A 291 -9.15 4.33 -12.96
CA LEU A 291 -9.86 4.10 -11.71
C LEU A 291 -8.85 4.18 -10.58
N ASP A 292 -9.08 5.12 -9.68
CA ASP A 292 -8.29 5.33 -8.48
C ASP A 292 -9.09 4.95 -7.24
N ILE A 293 -8.37 4.52 -6.20
CA ILE A 293 -8.87 4.45 -4.83
C ILE A 293 -8.26 5.59 -4.04
N TRP A 294 -9.11 6.48 -3.54
CA TRP A 294 -8.72 7.62 -2.71
C TRP A 294 -9.07 7.32 -1.26
N ASN A 295 -8.07 7.35 -0.38
CA ASN A 295 -8.27 7.13 1.05
C ASN A 295 -8.37 8.46 1.76
N PHE A 296 -9.40 8.62 2.57
CA PHE A 296 -9.67 9.80 3.34
C PHE A 296 -9.71 9.48 4.84
N HIS A 297 -9.32 10.46 5.65
CA HIS A 297 -9.66 10.50 7.07
C HIS A 297 -10.49 11.74 7.39
N CYS A 298 -11.30 11.65 8.45
CA CYS A 298 -12.01 12.79 9.03
C CYS A 298 -11.37 13.14 10.37
N ASP A 299 -10.95 14.39 10.56
CA ASP A 299 -10.36 14.87 11.80
C ASP A 299 -11.39 15.34 12.85
N GLY A 300 -12.67 15.13 12.56
CA GLY A 300 -13.81 15.58 13.38
C GLY A 300 -14.56 16.75 12.78
N GLU A 301 -13.91 17.54 11.92
CA GLU A 301 -14.52 18.70 11.26
C GLU A 301 -14.53 18.54 9.74
N THR A 302 -13.43 18.05 9.17
CA THR A 302 -13.24 18.01 7.72
C THR A 302 -12.63 16.70 7.26
N TRP A 303 -13.07 16.26 6.08
CA TRP A 303 -12.42 15.17 5.37
C TRP A 303 -11.10 15.63 4.77
N LYS A 304 -10.08 14.79 4.85
CA LYS A 304 -8.76 15.02 4.29
C LYS A 304 -8.34 13.82 3.47
N LEU A 305 -7.74 14.07 2.31
CA LEU A 305 -7.20 13.04 1.43
C LEU A 305 -5.81 12.64 1.91
N ASP A 306 -5.61 11.35 2.17
CA ASP A 306 -4.33 10.81 2.64
C ASP A 306 -3.48 10.25 1.50
N THR A 307 -4.05 9.31 0.75
CA THR A 307 -3.32 8.55 -0.27
C THR A 307 -4.21 8.18 -1.44
N ARG A 308 -3.57 7.89 -2.58
CA ARG A 308 -4.21 7.41 -3.80
C ARG A 308 -3.54 6.13 -4.24
N GLN A 309 -4.31 5.14 -4.66
CA GLN A 309 -3.83 3.97 -5.40
C GLN A 309 -4.53 3.94 -6.76
N ILE A 310 -3.83 3.45 -7.78
CA ILE A 310 -4.30 3.45 -9.17
C ILE A 310 -4.40 1.99 -9.64
N PRO A 311 -5.45 1.24 -9.23
CA PRO A 311 -5.62 -0.15 -9.65
C PRO A 311 -5.80 -0.29 -11.15
N VAL A 312 -6.41 0.71 -11.82
CA VAL A 312 -6.59 0.70 -13.28
C VAL A 312 -6.11 2.00 -13.88
N ARG A 313 -5.25 1.87 -14.88
CA ARG A 313 -4.82 2.97 -15.75
C ARG A 313 -4.88 2.49 -17.19
N TYR A 314 -5.45 3.31 -18.06
CA TYR A 314 -5.50 3.01 -19.47
C TYR A 314 -5.34 4.26 -20.33
N LYS A 315 -4.65 4.10 -21.46
CA LYS A 315 -4.54 5.10 -22.52
C LYS A 315 -5.42 4.61 -23.65
N GLN A 316 -6.60 5.20 -23.81
CA GLN A 316 -7.59 4.77 -24.79
C GLN A 316 -7.41 5.55 -26.09
N PRO A 317 -7.05 4.90 -27.22
CA PRO A 317 -7.16 5.49 -28.54
C PRO A 317 -8.62 5.84 -28.89
N GLY A 318 -8.85 6.85 -29.73
CA GLY A 318 -10.22 7.24 -30.09
C GLY A 318 -11.00 6.19 -30.90
N ARG A 319 -10.29 5.27 -31.54
CA ARG A 319 -10.88 4.10 -32.23
C ARG A 319 -11.40 3.01 -31.30
N ASP A 320 -10.96 3.00 -30.04
CA ASP A 320 -11.41 2.00 -29.09
C ASP A 320 -12.85 2.27 -28.66
N SER A 321 -13.62 1.20 -28.47
CA SER A 321 -14.96 1.32 -27.89
C SER A 321 -14.90 1.79 -26.44
N VAL A 322 -15.87 2.63 -26.07
CA VAL A 322 -16.07 3.04 -24.68
C VAL A 322 -16.38 1.80 -23.85
N ARG A 323 -15.59 1.60 -22.79
CA ARG A 323 -15.76 0.46 -21.87
C ARG A 323 -16.87 0.74 -20.87
N LYS A 324 -17.62 -0.31 -20.51
CA LYS A 324 -18.64 -0.25 -19.45
C LYS A 324 -18.04 -0.64 -18.10
N LEU A 325 -18.34 0.12 -17.06
CA LEU A 325 -17.94 -0.17 -15.69
C LEU A 325 -19.04 -0.97 -14.97
N PHE A 326 -18.67 -2.13 -14.42
CA PHE A 326 -19.55 -2.97 -13.62
C PHE A 326 -18.95 -3.22 -12.22
N LYS A 327 -19.80 -3.18 -11.20
CA LYS A 327 -19.48 -3.63 -9.86
C LYS A 327 -19.88 -5.09 -9.70
N ILE A 328 -19.01 -5.92 -9.17
CA ILE A 328 -19.28 -7.31 -8.79
C ILE A 328 -18.87 -7.46 -7.32
N GLN A 329 -19.84 -7.69 -6.43
CA GLN A 329 -19.63 -7.58 -4.97
C GLN A 329 -18.49 -8.48 -4.44
N ARG A 330 -18.42 -9.74 -4.90
CA ARG A 330 -17.39 -10.70 -4.46
C ARG A 330 -15.95 -10.28 -4.83
N LEU A 331 -15.78 -9.42 -5.84
CA LEU A 331 -14.46 -8.91 -6.20
C LEU A 331 -13.91 -7.95 -5.15
N GLY A 332 -14.74 -7.48 -4.21
CA GLY A 332 -14.30 -6.63 -3.10
C GLY A 332 -13.72 -7.42 -1.92
N SER A 333 -13.68 -8.75 -1.98
CA SER A 333 -13.30 -9.58 -0.83
C SER A 333 -12.42 -10.77 -1.21
N VAL A 334 -11.56 -10.61 -2.23
CA VAL A 334 -10.68 -11.67 -2.72
C VAL A 334 -9.62 -12.01 -1.67
N LYS A 335 -9.39 -13.30 -1.46
CA LYS A 335 -8.43 -13.86 -0.50
C LYS A 335 -7.33 -14.65 -1.20
N PRO A 336 -6.11 -14.71 -0.63
CA PRO A 336 -5.06 -15.58 -1.14
C PRO A 336 -5.53 -17.04 -1.24
N GLY A 337 -5.25 -17.69 -2.38
CA GLY A 337 -5.70 -19.04 -2.68
C GLY A 337 -7.03 -19.12 -3.42
N ASP A 338 -7.75 -18.01 -3.58
CA ASP A 338 -9.01 -17.99 -4.31
C ASP A 338 -8.83 -18.34 -5.80
N ARG A 339 -9.82 -19.05 -6.33
CA ARG A 339 -10.03 -19.23 -7.76
C ARG A 339 -11.27 -18.45 -8.20
N VAL A 340 -11.05 -17.33 -8.90
CA VAL A 340 -12.09 -16.35 -9.24
C VAL A 340 -12.56 -16.57 -10.68
N GLU A 341 -13.80 -17.07 -10.84
CA GLU A 341 -14.39 -17.40 -12.15
C GLU A 341 -15.49 -16.39 -12.51
N ILE A 342 -15.23 -15.48 -13.44
CA ILE A 342 -16.17 -14.42 -13.84
C ILE A 342 -16.81 -14.77 -15.20
N ASN A 343 -18.15 -14.86 -15.27
CA ASN A 343 -18.85 -15.19 -16.52
C ASN A 343 -20.17 -14.45 -16.66
N ALA A 344 -20.33 -13.67 -17.75
CA ALA A 344 -21.55 -12.91 -18.04
C ALA A 344 -22.78 -13.77 -18.43
N ALA A 345 -22.57 -15.01 -18.91
CA ALA A 345 -23.62 -15.86 -19.49
C ALA A 345 -24.27 -16.83 -18.50
N ARG A 346 -23.79 -16.91 -17.25
CA ARG A 346 -24.45 -17.72 -16.22
C ARG A 346 -25.69 -16.98 -15.72
N GLU A 347 -26.88 -17.59 -15.87
CA GLU A 347 -28.12 -17.11 -15.25
C GLU A 347 -27.88 -16.96 -13.73
N GLY A 348 -28.25 -15.80 -13.17
CA GLY A 348 -27.82 -15.40 -11.82
C GLY A 348 -26.48 -14.65 -11.79
N ASN A 349 -26.10 -14.02 -12.92
CA ASN A 349 -25.05 -13.00 -13.10
C ASN A 349 -24.54 -12.50 -11.73
N ASP A 350 -23.28 -12.74 -11.36
CA ASP A 350 -22.65 -12.67 -10.01
C ASP A 350 -22.87 -11.37 -9.17
N GLY A 351 -24.06 -10.79 -9.19
CA GLY A 351 -24.37 -9.43 -8.77
C GLY A 351 -23.73 -8.35 -9.62
N ALA A 352 -23.48 -8.55 -10.93
CA ALA A 352 -22.86 -7.53 -11.78
C ALA A 352 -23.79 -6.32 -12.00
N VAL A 353 -23.51 -5.20 -11.33
CA VAL A 353 -24.28 -3.95 -11.41
C VAL A 353 -23.58 -2.97 -12.33
N PHE A 354 -24.28 -2.49 -13.36
CA PHE A 354 -23.77 -1.42 -14.23
C PHE A 354 -23.67 -0.11 -13.45
N ILE A 355 -22.51 0.55 -13.55
CA ILE A 355 -22.24 1.82 -12.88
C ILE A 355 -22.26 2.98 -13.88
N ARG A 356 -21.46 2.87 -14.96
CA ARG A 356 -21.38 3.90 -16.00
C ARG A 356 -20.64 3.42 -17.24
N ASN A 357 -20.75 4.21 -18.30
CA ASN A 357 -19.76 4.21 -19.38
C ASN A 357 -18.51 4.98 -18.92
N LEU A 358 -17.34 4.52 -19.36
CA LEU A 358 -16.06 5.17 -19.15
C LEU A 358 -15.74 6.07 -20.36
N ASP A 359 -16.70 6.94 -20.71
CA ASP A 359 -16.54 7.97 -21.72
C ASP A 359 -15.87 9.22 -21.18
#